data_AF-A0A2S9G8Q0-F1
#
_entry.id   AF-A0A2S9G8Q0-F1
#
_cell.length_a   1.000
_cell.length_b   1.000
_cell.length_c   1.000
_cell.angle_alpha   90.00
_cell.angle_beta   90.00
_cell.angle_gamma   90.00
#
_symmetry.space_group_name_H-M   'P 1'
#
loop_
_entity.id
_entity.type
_entity.pdbx_description
1 polymer ?
#
loop_
_entity_poly.entity_id
_entity_poly.type
_entity_poly.pdbx_seq_one_letter_code
_entity_poly.pdbx_strand_id
1 'polypeptide(L)'
;TVPLHPRISDVAADPVGVNSRLGTYTNFCNLFDMCGVAVPAGTAGDAQFGVTVLARAFDDAVALDIAALFDGGPPPVTWPLAVA
;
A
#
# COMPACT_ATOMS: atom_id res chain seq x y z
N THR A 1 -5.61 0.04 -1.87
CA THR A 1 -4.93 -1.27 -1.78
C THR A 1 -5.82 -2.29 -1.14
N VAL A 2 -6.33 -2.06 0.05
CA VAL A 2 -7.37 -2.92 0.61
C VAL A 2 -8.72 -2.52 -0.01
N PRO A 3 -9.54 -3.47 -0.50
CA PRO A 3 -10.75 -3.15 -1.26
C PRO A 3 -11.93 -2.65 -0.42
N LEU A 4 -11.88 -2.79 0.91
CA LEU A 4 -13.04 -2.64 1.80
C LEU A 4 -12.61 -2.06 3.15
N HIS A 5 -13.57 -1.45 3.86
CA HIS A 5 -13.43 -0.98 5.24
C HIS A 5 -14.41 -1.70 6.17
N PRO A 6 -14.17 -2.97 6.52
CA PRO A 6 -15.12 -3.75 7.30
C PRO A 6 -15.23 -3.25 8.75
N ARG A 7 -16.42 -3.37 9.34
CA ARG A 7 -16.61 -3.21 10.78
C ARG A 7 -16.12 -4.47 11.51
N ILE A 8 -15.87 -4.33 12.81
CA ILE A 8 -15.52 -5.46 13.67
C ILE A 8 -16.62 -6.53 13.66
N SER A 9 -17.89 -6.12 13.61
CA SER A 9 -19.03 -7.05 13.50
C SER A 9 -19.00 -7.89 12.23
N ASP A 10 -18.55 -7.32 11.11
CA ASP A 10 -18.49 -8.01 9.83
C ASP A 10 -17.41 -9.11 9.87
N VAL A 11 -16.25 -8.78 10.46
CA VAL A 11 -15.15 -9.74 10.68
C VAL A 11 -15.57 -10.84 11.65
N ALA A 12 -16.32 -10.51 12.70
CA ALA A 12 -16.82 -11.52 13.65
C ALA A 12 -17.82 -12.49 13.01
N ALA A 13 -18.62 -12.02 12.06
CA ALA A 13 -19.59 -12.83 11.34
C ALA A 13 -18.94 -13.75 10.28
N ASP A 14 -17.89 -13.30 9.60
CA ASP A 14 -17.14 -14.08 8.60
C ASP A 14 -15.63 -13.77 8.64
N PRO A 15 -14.89 -14.37 9.59
CA PRO A 15 -13.49 -14.01 9.81
C PRO A 15 -12.58 -14.42 8.64
N VAL A 16 -12.91 -15.50 7.93
CA VAL A 16 -12.08 -16.01 6.84
C VAL A 16 -12.38 -15.28 5.53
N GLY A 17 -13.65 -15.11 5.17
CA GLY A 17 -14.04 -14.48 3.92
C GLY A 17 -13.70 -13.00 3.90
N VAL A 18 -13.91 -12.28 5.01
CA VAL A 18 -13.50 -10.88 5.12
C VAL A 18 -11.99 -10.75 4.98
N ASN A 19 -11.19 -11.51 5.75
CA ASN A 19 -9.73 -11.47 5.66
C ASN A 19 -9.22 -11.82 4.25
N SER A 20 -9.82 -12.82 3.60
CA SER A 20 -9.48 -13.19 2.22
C SER A 20 -9.71 -12.04 1.24
N ARG A 21 -10.82 -11.30 1.39
CA ARG A 21 -11.11 -10.12 0.56
C ARG A 21 -10.13 -8.98 0.85
N LEU A 22 -9.73 -8.76 2.10
CA LEU A 22 -8.74 -7.73 2.42
C LEU A 22 -7.38 -8.01 1.76
N GLY A 23 -7.02 -9.28 1.58
CA GLY A 23 -5.78 -9.73 0.94
C GLY A 23 -5.76 -9.70 -0.60
N THR A 24 -6.86 -9.31 -1.27
CA THR A 24 -7.02 -9.40 -2.74
C THR A 24 -5.85 -8.78 -3.52
N TYR A 25 -5.29 -7.68 -3.04
CA TYR A 25 -4.24 -6.94 -3.75
C TYR A 25 -2.87 -6.98 -3.06
N THR A 26 -2.68 -7.79 -2.01
CA THR A 26 -1.47 -7.76 -1.18
C THR A 26 -0.79 -9.12 -1.04
N ASN A 27 -1.54 -10.22 -1.09
CA ASN A 27 -1.00 -11.54 -0.75
C ASN A 27 0.13 -12.02 -1.68
N PHE A 28 0.18 -11.51 -2.92
CA PHE A 28 1.16 -11.96 -3.91
C PHE A 28 2.54 -11.29 -3.80
N CYS A 29 2.64 -10.12 -3.16
CA CYS A 29 3.86 -9.30 -3.20
C CYS A 29 5.09 -10.06 -2.70
N ASN A 30 4.99 -10.67 -1.52
CA ASN A 30 6.10 -11.42 -0.93
C ASN A 30 6.43 -12.69 -1.74
N LEU A 31 5.41 -13.33 -2.33
CA LEU A 31 5.60 -14.57 -3.10
C LEU A 31 6.33 -14.32 -4.43
N PHE A 32 6.19 -13.12 -5.00
CA PHE A 32 6.87 -12.71 -6.22
C PHE A 32 8.11 -11.86 -5.99
N ASP A 33 8.61 -11.79 -4.75
CA ASP A 33 9.81 -11.01 -4.38
C ASP A 33 9.71 -9.54 -4.84
N MET A 34 8.58 -8.91 -4.51
CA MET A 34 8.30 -7.51 -4.83
C MET A 34 8.50 -6.63 -3.61
N CYS A 35 8.92 -5.38 -3.83
CA CYS A 35 8.82 -4.33 -2.81
C CYS A 35 7.56 -3.49 -3.04
N GLY A 36 7.15 -2.74 -2.01
CA GLY A 36 6.01 -1.84 -2.14
C GLY A 36 5.89 -0.82 -1.02
N VAL A 37 5.32 0.34 -1.36
CA VAL A 37 5.06 1.44 -0.42
C VAL A 37 3.58 1.80 -0.47
N ALA A 38 2.94 1.83 0.71
CA ALA A 38 1.55 2.23 0.86
C ALA A 38 1.48 3.70 1.25
N VAL A 39 0.68 4.48 0.52
CA VAL A 39 0.47 5.91 0.77
C VAL A 39 -1.02 6.25 0.83
N PRO A 40 -1.41 7.28 1.60
CA PRO A 40 -2.76 7.82 1.56
C PRO A 40 -3.13 8.28 0.15
N ALA A 41 -4.40 8.12 -0.23
CA ALA A 41 -4.93 8.55 -1.53
C ALA A 41 -6.25 9.34 -1.39
N GLY A 42 -6.49 9.88 -0.18
CA GLY A 42 -7.68 10.64 0.16
C GLY A 42 -8.72 9.83 0.94
N THR A 43 -9.99 10.19 0.76
CA THR A 43 -11.13 9.62 1.49
C THR A 43 -12.16 9.04 0.53
N ALA A 44 -12.69 7.86 0.88
CA ALA A 44 -13.79 7.20 0.19
C ALA A 44 -14.96 7.07 1.17
N GLY A 45 -16.00 7.90 0.97
CA GLY A 45 -17.04 8.08 1.99
C GLY A 45 -16.45 8.65 3.28
N ASP A 46 -16.77 8.03 4.41
CA ASP A 46 -16.35 8.48 5.75
C ASP A 46 -14.96 7.97 6.17
N ALA A 47 -14.29 7.18 5.33
CA ALA A 47 -13.02 6.53 5.67
C ALA A 47 -11.88 6.97 4.74
N GLN A 48 -10.68 7.03 5.28
CA GLN A 48 -9.47 7.19 4.47
C GLN A 48 -9.18 5.92 3.68
N PHE A 49 -8.65 6.08 2.48
CA PHE A 49 -8.13 4.97 1.70
C PHE A 49 -6.72 5.29 1.20
N GLY A 50 -5.99 4.25 0.84
CA GLY A 50 -4.63 4.36 0.33
C GLY A 50 -4.43 3.54 -0.92
N VAL A 51 -3.37 3.86 -1.66
CA VAL A 51 -2.84 3.07 -2.77
C VAL A 51 -1.47 2.51 -2.37
N THR A 52 -1.04 1.46 -3.06
CA THR A 52 0.28 0.88 -2.85
C THR A 52 0.96 0.81 -4.20
N VAL A 53 2.13 1.44 -4.28
CA VAL A 53 3.02 1.30 -5.43
C VAL A 53 3.82 0.03 -5.20
N LEU A 54 3.78 -0.89 -6.16
CA LEU A 54 4.56 -2.12 -6.16
C LEU A 54 5.65 -2.02 -7.21
N ALA A 55 6.85 -2.45 -6.86
CA ALA A 55 7.98 -2.54 -7.77
C ALA A 55 8.69 -3.89 -7.63
N ARG A 56 9.73 -4.11 -8.44
CA ARG A 56 10.52 -5.35 -8.39
C ARG A 56 11.37 -5.37 -7.11
N ALA A 57 11.95 -6.54 -6.79
CA ALA A 57 12.96 -6.67 -5.75
C ALA A 57 14.02 -5.56 -5.86
N PHE A 58 14.33 -4.93 -4.74
CA PHE A 58 15.36 -3.88 -4.56
C PHE A 58 15.08 -2.53 -5.24
N ASP A 59 13.90 -2.32 -5.83
CA ASP A 59 13.48 -1.05 -6.45
C ASP A 59 12.72 -0.13 -5.46
N ASP A 60 13.00 -0.23 -4.15
CA ASP A 60 12.28 0.51 -3.09
C ASP A 60 12.33 2.03 -3.30
N ALA A 61 13.48 2.56 -3.73
CA ALA A 61 13.64 3.98 -4.03
C ALA A 61 12.74 4.42 -5.20
N VAL A 62 12.62 3.60 -6.25
CA VAL A 62 11.73 3.88 -7.39
C VAL A 62 10.28 3.86 -6.95
N ALA A 63 9.88 2.87 -6.14
CA ALA A 63 8.52 2.80 -5.61
C ALA A 63 8.18 4.04 -4.77
N LEU A 64 9.15 4.52 -3.97
CA LEU A 64 9.00 5.71 -3.13
C LEU A 64 8.93 7.00 -3.96
N ASP A 65 9.75 7.14 -5.01
CA ASP A 65 9.71 8.30 -5.92
C ASP A 65 8.34 8.39 -6.61
N ILE A 66 7.79 7.26 -7.08
CA ILE A 66 6.45 7.22 -7.67
C ILE A 66 5.39 7.54 -6.63
N ALA A 67 5.52 7.02 -5.40
CA ALA A 67 4.56 7.26 -4.34
C ALA A 67 4.55 8.72 -3.88
N ALA A 68 5.69 9.42 -3.92
CA ALA A 68 5.78 10.85 -3.60
C ALA A 68 4.92 11.71 -4.54
N LEU A 69 4.66 11.25 -5.78
CA LEU A 69 3.76 11.93 -6.71
C LEU A 69 2.30 11.97 -6.21
N PHE A 70 1.90 11.07 -5.30
CA PHE A 70 0.55 11.06 -4.72
C PHE A 70 0.37 12.07 -3.58
N ASP A 71 1.44 12.38 -2.84
CA ASP A 71 1.38 13.29 -1.69
C ASP A 71 1.61 14.76 -2.08
N GLY A 72 2.07 15.02 -3.31
CA GLY A 72 2.36 16.38 -3.81
C GLY A 72 3.52 17.07 -3.10
N GLY A 73 4.18 16.40 -2.15
CA GLY A 73 5.39 16.85 -1.48
C GLY A 73 6.62 16.73 -2.37
N PRO A 74 7.73 17.41 -2.01
CA PRO A 74 9.00 17.20 -2.69
C PRO A 74 9.42 15.72 -2.57
N PRO A 75 10.04 15.14 -3.61
CA PRO A 75 10.49 13.76 -3.54
C PRO A 75 11.40 13.59 -2.32
N PRO A 76 11.17 12.57 -1.48
CA PRO A 76 12.02 12.33 -0.33
C PRO A 76 13.45 12.07 -0.80
N VAL A 77 14.45 12.60 -0.08
CA VAL A 77 15.84 12.24 -0.35
C VAL A 77 16.03 10.78 0.08
N THR A 78 16.12 9.88 -0.90
CA THR A 78 16.23 8.44 -0.65
C THR A 78 17.69 7.99 -0.60
N TRP A 79 17.98 6.96 0.18
CA TRP A 79 19.28 6.29 0.20
C TRP A 79 19.49 5.53 -1.14
N PRO A 80 20.69 5.52 -1.74
CA PRO A 80 21.97 6.07 -1.25
C PRO A 80 22.24 7.52 -1.69
N LEU A 81 21.31 8.20 -2.36
CA LEU A 81 21.50 9.60 -2.79
C LEU A 81 21.62 10.57 -1.61
N ALA A 82 21.15 10.18 -0.42
CA ALA A 82 21.37 10.92 0.83
C ALA A 82 22.82 10.90 1.37
N VAL A 83 23.71 10.09 0.77
CA VAL A 83 25.07 9.79 1.28
C VAL A 83 26.18 10.20 0.32
N ALA A 84 25.82 10.70 -0.87
CA ALA A 84 26.74 11.23 -1.88
C ALA A 84 26.83 12.75 -1.76
#